data_AF-A0A3B0SFV6-F1
#
_entry.id   AF-A0A3B0SFV6-F1
#
_cell.length_a   1.000
_cell.length_b   1.000
_cell.length_c   1.000
_cell.angle_alpha   90.00
_cell.angle_beta   90.00
_cell.angle_gamma   90.00
#
_symmetry.space_group_name_H-M   'P 1'
#
loop_
_entity.id
_entity.type
_entity.pdbx_description
1 polymer ?
#
loop_
_entity_poly.entity_id
_entity_poly.type
_entity_poly.pdbx_seq_one_letter_code
_entity_poly.pdbx_strand_id
1 'polypeptide(L)' 'MLLRQARDIDADMIVMGAYGHSRFREAIFGGATRYMLEKATVPMLMAH' A
#
# COMPACT_ATOMS: atom_id res chain seq x y z
N MET A 1 -1.78 8.80 6.76
CA MET A 1 -0.50 9.55 6.83
C MET A 1 0.34 9.34 5.57
N LEU A 2 0.63 8.09 5.18
CA LEU A 2 1.44 7.77 3.99
C LEU A 2 0.88 8.31 2.66
N LEU A 3 -0.41 8.13 2.38
CA LEU A 3 -1.05 8.68 1.16
C LEU A 3 -1.04 10.21 1.10
N ARG A 4 -1.16 10.87 2.26
CA ARG A 4 -1.07 12.32 2.34
C ARG A 4 0.34 12.79 1.99
N GLN A 5 1.35 12.12 2.52
CA GLN A 5 2.74 12.46 2.23
C GLN A 5 3.11 12.18 0.77
N ALA A 6 2.61 11.09 0.18
CA ALA A 6 2.79 10.81 -1.24
C ALA A 6 2.19 11.92 -2.12
N ARG A 7 1.02 12.45 -1.75
CA ARG A 7 0.42 13.61 -2.42
C ARG A 7 1.20 14.89 -2.17
N ASP A 8 1.67 15.12 -0.94
CA ASP A 8 2.39 16.36 -0.59
C ASP A 8 3.74 16.48 -1.31
N ILE A 9 4.28 15.37 -1.85
CA ILE A 9 5.50 15.35 -2.67
C ILE A 9 5.24 15.10 -4.17
N ASP A 10 3.96 15.09 -4.60
CA ASP A 10 3.53 14.71 -5.96
C ASP A 10 4.18 13.41 -6.46
N ALA A 11 4.17 12.37 -5.62
CA ALA A 11 4.72 11.07 -6.00
C ALA A 11 3.90 10.43 -7.11
N ASP A 12 4.54 10.04 -8.22
CA ASP A 12 3.89 9.37 -9.34
C ASP A 12 3.50 7.91 -9.04
N MET A 13 4.13 7.27 -8.04
CA MET A 13 3.87 5.87 -7.68
C MET A 13 4.26 5.57 -6.23
N ILE A 14 3.51 4.68 -5.58
CA ILE A 14 3.84 4.15 -4.25
C ILE A 14 4.23 2.68 -4.37
N VAL A 15 5.42 2.32 -3.89
CA VAL A 15 5.86 0.92 -3.77
C VAL A 15 5.73 0.48 -2.32
N MET A 16 4.96 -0.58 -2.08
CA MET A 16 4.88 -1.21 -0.76
C MET A 16 5.42 -2.64 -0.81
N GLY A 17 6.29 -2.98 0.14
CA GLY A 17 6.74 -4.34 0.35
C GLY A 17 5.61 -5.19 0.93
N ALA A 18 5.08 -6.11 0.15
CA ALA A 18 4.30 -7.24 0.65
C ALA A 18 5.30 -8.27 1.19
N TYR A 19 5.83 -8.02 2.39
CA TYR A 19 6.80 -8.92 3.03
C TYR A 19 6.27 -10.36 3.01
N GLY A 20 6.89 -11.20 2.19
CA GLY A 20 6.48 -12.58 2.00
C GLY A 20 6.80 -13.40 3.24
N HIS A 21 5.81 -13.54 4.12
CA HIS A 21 5.66 -14.71 4.95
C HIS A 21 4.17 -15.04 5.10
N SER A 22 3.79 -16.04 4.31
CA SER A 22 2.57 -16.84 4.39
C SER A 22 1.27 -16.13 4.00
N ARG A 23 0.59 -16.66 2.99
CA ARG A 23 -0.77 -16.32 2.52
C ARG A 23 -1.81 -16.23 3.67
N PHE A 24 -1.49 -16.81 4.82
CA PHE A 24 -2.27 -16.73 6.06
C PHE A 24 -2.25 -15.35 6.73
N ARG A 25 -1.23 -14.52 6.47
CA ARG A 25 -1.10 -13.17 7.02
C ARG A 25 -1.65 -12.08 6.10
N GLU A 26 -1.88 -12.35 4.81
CA GLU A 26 -2.67 -11.48 3.90
C GLU A 26 -4.10 -11.30 4.41
N ALA A 27 -4.69 -12.35 4.97
CA ALA A 27 -5.98 -12.28 5.68
C ALA A 27 -5.94 -11.39 6.94
N ILE A 28 -4.74 -11.13 7.50
CA ILE A 28 -4.50 -10.33 8.72
C ILE A 28 -3.97 -8.92 8.39
N PHE A 29 -3.28 -8.72 7.25
CA PHE A 29 -2.88 -7.41 6.72
C PHE A 29 -4.08 -6.51 6.38
N GLY A 30 -5.29 -7.08 6.39
CA GLY A 30 -6.48 -6.43 6.94
C GLY A 30 -6.89 -5.12 6.27
N GLY A 31 -7.68 -4.33 7.00
CA GLY A 31 -8.26 -3.09 6.50
C GLY A 31 -7.24 -2.03 6.06
N ALA A 32 -5.98 -2.08 6.52
CA ALA A 32 -4.98 -1.05 6.20
C ALA A 32 -4.48 -1.14 4.76
N THR A 33 -4.06 -2.32 4.29
CA THR A 33 -3.63 -2.51 2.90
C THR A 33 -4.81 -2.27 1.94
N ARG A 34 -6.00 -2.77 2.29
CA ARG A 34 -7.23 -2.52 1.50
C ARG A 34 -7.60 -1.04 1.47
N TYR A 35 -7.55 -0.34 2.61
CA TYR A 35 -7.79 1.09 2.69
C TYR A 35 -6.78 1.88 1.85
N MET A 36 -5.51 1.45 1.82
CA MET A 36 -4.51 2.08 0.97
C MET A 36 -4.79 1.87 -0.52
N LEU A 37 -5.13 0.64 -0.94
CA LEU A 37 -5.51 0.37 -2.32
C LEU A 37 -6.78 1.14 -2.74
N GLU A 38 -7.78 1.25 -1.87
CA GLU A 38 -9.02 1.97 -2.15
C GLU A 38 -8.87 3.50 -2.12
N LYS A 39 -7.91 4.03 -1.36
CA LYS A 39 -7.70 5.49 -1.19
C LYS A 39 -6.49 6.03 -1.94
N ALA A 40 -5.71 5.17 -2.59
CA ALA A 40 -4.57 5.59 -3.38
C ALA A 40 -5.02 6.47 -4.54
N THR A 41 -4.43 7.66 -4.62
CA THR A 41 -4.65 8.60 -5.73
C THR A 41 -3.65 8.40 -6.86
N VAL A 42 -2.67 7.51 -6.68
CA VAL A 42 -1.59 7.18 -7.61
C VAL A 42 -1.37 5.68 -7.66
N PRO A 43 -0.86 5.13 -8.77
CA PRO A 43 -0.60 3.70 -8.90
C PRO A 43 0.19 3.13 -7.72
N MET A 44 -0.25 1.97 -7.22
CA MET A 44 0.43 1.24 -6.15
C MET A 44 0.99 -0.07 -6.67
N LEU A 45 2.30 -0.26 -6.51
CA LEU A 45 2.98 -1.51 -6.80
C LEU A 45 3.24 -2.27 -5.49
N MET A 46 2.78 -3.52 -5.42
CA MET A 46 3.09 -4.44 -4.33
C MET A 46 4.25 -5.33 -4.79
N ALA A 47 5.40 -5.21 -4.11
CA ALA A 47 6.60 -6.01 -4.41
C ALA A 47 6.90 -6.98 -3.25
N HIS A 48 7.37 -8.19 -3.57
CA HIS A 48 7.81 -9.19 -2.60
C HIS A 48 9.21 -8.88 -2.07
#